data_AF-A0A0U1DWW7-F1
#
_entry.id   AF-A0A0U1DWW7-F1
#
_cell.length_a   1.000
_cell.length_b   1.000
_cell.length_c   1.000
_cell.angle_alpha   90.00
_cell.angle_beta   90.00
_cell.angle_gamma   90.00
#
_symmetry.space_group_name_H-M   'P 1'
#
loop_
_entity.id
_entity.type
_entity.pdbx_description
1 polymer ?
#
loop_
_entity_poly.entity_id
_entity_poly.type
_entity_poly.pdbx_seq_one_letter_code
_entity_poly.pdbx_strand_id
1 'polypeptide(L)'
;MPEGSVLVLHPTGSPRTAEALAERGAPRGITVVDAPVSGGPHDIAAGTVTVFAGGDEAAVARAREVLTAYADPVLHVGPVGSGQRVKLVNNALFAAQIGVVAEGVRLGERLGIDEATLLTALTHGSAASRALGGIAATGSADAFIERVGEFIGKDVAVVRGTASELNSDLGRLEGLLDAATK
;
A
#
# COMPACT_ATOMS: atom_id res chain seq x y z
N MET A 1 -6.09 -10.31 26.35
CA MET A 1 -5.27 -9.10 26.47
C MET A 1 -5.64 -8.40 27.78
N PRO A 2 -4.66 -7.98 28.59
CA PRO A 2 -4.88 -7.18 29.80
C PRO A 2 -5.50 -5.81 29.50
N GLU A 3 -6.14 -5.20 30.49
CA GLU A 3 -6.57 -3.80 30.45
C GLU A 3 -5.36 -2.86 30.21
N GLY A 4 -5.56 -1.79 29.44
CA GLY A 4 -4.51 -0.83 29.07
C GLY A 4 -3.61 -1.27 27.90
N SER A 5 -3.87 -2.45 27.32
CA SER A 5 -3.16 -2.93 26.13
C SER A 5 -3.48 -2.11 24.88
N VAL A 6 -2.49 -1.94 24.00
CA VAL A 6 -2.67 -1.43 22.64
C VAL A 6 -2.57 -2.60 21.66
N LEU A 7 -3.62 -2.86 20.89
CA LEU A 7 -3.61 -3.82 19.78
C LEU A 7 -3.12 -3.11 18.52
N VAL A 8 -1.98 -3.54 17.97
CA VAL A 8 -1.44 -3.01 16.72
C VAL A 8 -1.80 -3.94 15.55
N LEU A 9 -2.58 -3.43 14.59
CA LEU A 9 -3.07 -4.18 13.42
C LEU A 9 -2.28 -3.81 12.16
N HIS A 10 -1.35 -4.68 11.75
CA HIS A 10 -0.53 -4.50 10.54
C HIS A 10 -1.15 -4.99 9.22
N PRO A 11 -1.92 -6.10 9.19
CA PRO A 11 -2.44 -6.60 7.91
C PRO A 11 -3.28 -5.54 7.20
N THR A 12 -3.04 -5.38 5.90
CA THR A 12 -3.92 -4.57 5.04
C THR A 12 -5.29 -5.25 4.95
N GLY A 13 -6.35 -4.48 5.19
CA GLY A 13 -7.72 -4.98 5.18
C GLY A 13 -8.75 -3.85 5.21
N SER A 14 -10.01 -4.19 5.45
CA SER A 14 -11.08 -3.19 5.56
C SER A 14 -10.86 -2.29 6.79
N PRO A 15 -10.96 -0.94 6.65
CA PRO A 15 -10.96 -0.03 7.78
C PRO A 15 -12.02 -0.38 8.84
N ARG A 16 -13.16 -0.95 8.42
CA ARG A 16 -14.24 -1.41 9.31
C ARG A 16 -13.80 -2.47 10.30
N THR A 17 -12.82 -3.30 9.94
CA THR A 17 -12.28 -4.32 10.84
C THR A 17 -11.54 -3.65 12.00
N ALA A 18 -10.74 -2.62 11.73
CA ALA A 18 -10.06 -1.86 12.78
C ALA A 18 -11.05 -1.14 13.72
N GLU A 19 -12.07 -0.52 13.14
CA GLU A 19 -13.16 0.15 13.88
C GLU A 19 -13.92 -0.83 14.78
N ALA A 20 -14.35 -1.98 14.24
CA ALA A 20 -15.08 -3.00 14.99
C ALA A 20 -14.22 -3.61 16.12
N LEU A 21 -12.92 -3.77 15.90
CA LEU A 21 -12.00 -4.23 16.94
C LEU A 21 -11.87 -3.18 18.06
N ALA A 22 -11.82 -1.89 17.72
CA ALA A 22 -11.75 -0.81 18.70
C ALA A 22 -13.03 -0.74 19.55
N GLU A 23 -14.20 -0.82 18.92
CA GLU A 23 -15.49 -0.83 19.62
C GLU A 23 -15.61 -2.01 20.60
N ARG A 24 -15.20 -3.22 20.18
CA ARG A 24 -15.21 -4.42 21.02
C ARG A 24 -14.16 -4.41 22.13
N GLY A 25 -13.04 -3.72 21.91
CA GLY A 25 -11.93 -3.59 22.85
C GLY A 25 -12.18 -2.56 23.95
N ALA A 26 -12.91 -1.48 23.62
CA ALA A 26 -13.09 -0.33 24.51
C ALA A 26 -13.66 -0.68 25.90
N PRO A 27 -14.71 -1.51 26.06
CA PRO A 27 -15.22 -1.90 27.38
C PRO A 27 -14.23 -2.67 28.26
N ARG A 28 -13.13 -3.17 27.68
CA ARG A 28 -12.07 -3.91 28.36
C ARG A 28 -10.79 -3.08 28.53
N GLY A 29 -10.86 -1.78 28.23
CA GLY A 29 -9.71 -0.87 28.26
C GLY A 29 -8.63 -1.23 27.23
N ILE A 30 -8.99 -1.86 26.11
CA ILE A 30 -8.06 -2.17 25.01
C ILE A 30 -8.26 -1.13 23.91
N THR A 31 -7.18 -0.45 23.52
CA THR A 31 -7.17 0.47 22.37
C THR A 31 -6.61 -0.22 21.14
N VAL A 32 -6.98 0.27 19.96
CA VAL A 32 -6.52 -0.27 18.66
C VAL A 32 -5.76 0.80 17.91
N VAL A 33 -4.65 0.39 17.30
CA VAL A 33 -3.90 1.17 16.31
C VAL A 33 -3.79 0.34 15.05
N ASP A 34 -4.45 0.72 13.97
CA ASP A 34 -4.16 0.14 12.65
C ASP A 34 -2.88 0.76 12.09
N ALA A 35 -1.93 -0.09 11.76
CA ALA A 35 -0.56 0.27 11.39
C ALA A 35 -0.08 -0.48 10.13
N PRO A 36 -0.81 -0.44 9.01
CA PRO A 36 -0.32 -1.04 7.78
C PRO A 36 1.01 -0.44 7.33
N VAL A 37 1.83 -1.28 6.70
CA VAL A 37 3.19 -0.93 6.25
C VAL A 37 3.25 -0.69 4.75
N SER A 38 4.17 0.17 4.32
CA SER A 38 4.56 0.35 2.92
C SER A 38 6.07 0.17 2.77
N GLY A 39 6.45 -0.71 1.84
CA GLY A 39 7.81 -1.19 1.64
C GLY A 39 7.83 -2.71 1.45
N GLY A 40 8.97 -3.23 0.99
CA GLY A 40 9.19 -4.66 0.79
C GLY A 40 10.00 -5.30 1.93
N PRO A 41 10.24 -6.62 1.88
CA PRO A 41 11.00 -7.33 2.91
C PRO A 41 12.40 -6.72 3.18
N HIS A 42 13.05 -6.18 2.16
CA HIS A 42 14.33 -5.48 2.31
C HIS A 42 14.19 -4.22 3.16
N ASP A 43 13.15 -3.41 2.95
CA ASP A 43 12.92 -2.21 3.75
C ASP A 43 12.61 -2.56 5.21
N ILE A 44 11.92 -3.69 5.45
CA ILE A 44 11.64 -4.18 6.81
C ILE A 44 12.96 -4.56 7.49
N ALA A 45 13.81 -5.33 6.80
CA ALA A 45 15.11 -5.73 7.33
C ALA A 45 16.04 -4.53 7.58
N ALA A 46 15.93 -3.48 6.77
CA ALA A 46 16.67 -2.24 6.93
C ALA A 46 16.08 -1.30 8.00
N GLY A 47 14.89 -1.59 8.53
CA GLY A 47 14.20 -0.72 9.49
C GLY A 47 13.57 0.52 8.87
N THR A 48 13.38 0.56 7.54
CA THR A 48 12.97 1.73 6.77
C THR A 48 11.59 1.58 6.12
N VAL A 49 10.76 0.64 6.58
CA VAL A 49 9.37 0.62 6.13
C VAL A 49 8.61 1.81 6.68
N THR A 50 7.72 2.35 5.86
CA THR A 50 6.76 3.35 6.33
C THR A 50 5.59 2.65 7.03
N VAL A 51 5.15 3.20 8.16
CA VAL A 51 3.91 2.80 8.84
C VAL A 51 2.90 3.93 8.77
N PHE A 52 1.66 3.63 8.36
CA PHE A 52 0.53 4.56 8.46
C PHE A 52 -0.30 4.19 9.70
N ALA A 53 -0.14 4.91 10.80
CA ALA A 53 -0.83 4.65 12.06
C ALA A 53 -2.15 5.43 12.17
N GLY A 54 -3.27 4.71 12.26
CA GLY A 54 -4.58 5.23 12.64
C GLY A 54 -4.89 4.86 14.09
N GLY A 55 -5.33 5.81 14.91
CA GLY A 55 -5.65 5.57 16.31
C GLY A 55 -5.75 6.83 17.15
N ASP A 56 -6.11 6.65 18.42
CA ASP A 56 -6.01 7.71 19.44
C ASP A 56 -4.55 8.16 19.59
N GLU A 57 -4.33 9.47 19.81
CA GLU A 57 -2.99 10.06 19.86
C GLU A 57 -2.11 9.42 20.93
N ALA A 58 -2.65 9.15 22.13
CA ALA A 58 -1.89 8.53 23.20
C ALA A 58 -1.59 7.05 22.90
N ALA A 59 -2.52 6.33 22.27
CA ALA A 59 -2.30 4.96 21.84
C ALA A 59 -1.22 4.87 20.74
N VAL A 60 -1.24 5.78 19.77
CA VAL A 60 -0.26 5.86 18.69
C VAL A 60 1.11 6.26 19.22
N ALA A 61 1.19 7.21 20.16
CA ALA A 61 2.45 7.60 20.81
C ALA A 61 3.10 6.41 21.54
N ARG A 62 2.32 5.61 22.27
CA ARG A 62 2.80 4.38 22.92
C ARG A 62 3.23 3.31 21.91
N ALA A 63 2.43 3.09 20.87
CA ALA A 63 2.77 2.12 19.82
C ALA A 63 4.05 2.51 19.09
N ARG A 64 4.26 3.82 18.85
CA ARG A 64 5.43 4.37 18.16
C ARG A 64 6.75 3.91 18.76
N GLU A 65 6.87 3.83 20.09
CA GLU A 65 8.09 3.37 20.77
C GLU A 65 8.58 2.00 20.29
N VAL A 66 7.64 1.09 19.96
CA VAL A 66 7.95 -0.24 19.43
C VAL A 66 8.02 -0.23 17.90
N LEU A 67 7.12 0.50 17.24
CA LEU A 67 7.07 0.57 15.77
C LEU A 67 8.39 1.12 15.19
N THR A 68 9.01 2.11 15.85
CA THR A 68 10.28 2.69 15.39
C THR A 68 11.48 1.75 15.49
N ALA A 69 11.32 0.56 16.07
CA ALA A 69 12.36 -0.46 16.06
C ALA A 69 12.58 -1.09 14.66
N TYR A 70 11.59 -0.98 13.77
CA TYR A 70 11.65 -1.56 12.42
C TYR A 70 11.04 -0.69 11.32
N ALA A 71 10.53 0.49 11.67
CA ALA A 71 9.86 1.37 10.72
C ALA A 71 10.33 2.82 10.87
N ASP A 72 10.61 3.45 9.74
CA ASP A 72 10.87 4.87 9.63
C ASP A 72 10.43 5.36 8.22
N PRO A 73 9.45 6.27 8.10
CA PRO A 73 8.71 6.94 9.17
C PRO A 73 7.49 6.16 9.68
N VAL A 74 7.15 6.39 10.96
CA VAL A 74 5.83 6.06 11.53
C VAL A 74 4.95 7.31 11.49
N LEU A 75 3.90 7.34 10.67
CA LEU A 75 3.05 8.52 10.47
C LEU A 75 1.71 8.36 11.18
N HIS A 76 1.35 9.27 12.08
CA HIS A 76 -0.02 9.30 12.62
C HIS A 76 -0.93 10.00 11.62
N VAL A 77 -1.87 9.27 11.04
CA VAL A 77 -2.69 9.74 9.90
C VAL A 77 -4.16 9.96 10.26
N GLY A 78 -4.49 9.95 11.55
CA GLY A 78 -5.83 10.23 12.06
C GLY A 78 -6.37 9.14 13.00
N PRO A 79 -7.70 9.07 13.19
CA PRO A 79 -8.32 8.10 14.10
C PRO A 79 -8.21 6.65 13.57
N VAL A 80 -8.72 5.70 14.36
CA VAL A 80 -8.77 4.28 13.98
C VAL A 80 -9.41 4.10 12.60
N GLY A 81 -8.80 3.25 11.78
CA GLY A 81 -9.13 2.96 10.39
C GLY A 81 -8.44 3.88 9.38
N SER A 82 -7.91 5.03 9.78
CA SER A 82 -7.26 5.95 8.84
C SER A 82 -5.96 5.42 8.25
N GLY A 83 -5.20 4.61 9.00
CA GLY A 83 -4.01 3.92 8.48
C GLY A 83 -4.37 3.00 7.31
N GLN A 84 -5.42 2.18 7.47
CA GLN A 84 -5.96 1.32 6.42
C GLN A 84 -6.44 2.14 5.21
N ARG A 85 -7.18 3.24 5.42
CA ARG A 85 -7.63 4.11 4.32
C ARG A 85 -6.46 4.65 3.50
N VAL A 86 -5.43 5.19 4.16
CA VAL A 86 -4.23 5.70 3.48
C VAL A 86 -3.52 4.57 2.73
N LYS A 87 -3.38 3.39 3.35
CA LYS A 87 -2.75 2.23 2.70
C LYS A 87 -3.51 1.78 1.45
N LEU A 88 -4.84 1.75 1.49
CA LEU A 88 -5.67 1.36 0.36
C LEU A 88 -5.51 2.34 -0.81
N VAL A 89 -5.50 3.65 -0.55
CA VAL A 89 -5.21 4.67 -1.58
C VAL A 89 -3.81 4.47 -2.15
N ASN A 90 -2.79 4.28 -1.29
CA ASN A 90 -1.42 4.01 -1.72
C ASN A 90 -1.33 2.79 -2.65
N ASN A 91 -1.97 1.68 -2.27
CA ASN A 91 -1.94 0.44 -3.04
C ASN A 91 -2.70 0.57 -4.37
N ALA A 92 -3.83 1.29 -4.39
CA ALA A 92 -4.54 1.59 -5.63
C ALA A 92 -3.67 2.39 -6.61
N LEU A 93 -2.97 3.41 -6.11
CA LEU A 93 -2.04 4.20 -6.93
C LEU A 93 -0.86 3.37 -7.42
N PHE A 94 -0.28 2.53 -6.56
CA PHE A 94 0.83 1.66 -6.93
C PHE A 94 0.45 0.67 -8.04
N ALA A 95 -0.71 0.01 -7.91
CA ALA A 95 -1.24 -0.87 -8.93
C ALA A 95 -1.55 -0.10 -10.24
N ALA A 96 -2.19 1.07 -10.17
CA ALA A 96 -2.43 1.89 -11.35
C ALA A 96 -1.13 2.32 -12.06
N GLN A 97 -0.08 2.65 -11.30
CA GLN A 97 1.23 2.98 -11.86
C GLN A 97 1.85 1.81 -12.62
N ILE A 98 1.70 0.58 -12.13
CA ILE A 98 2.16 -0.63 -12.85
C ILE A 98 1.47 -0.74 -14.20
N GLY A 99 0.14 -0.60 -14.23
CA GLY A 99 -0.63 -0.61 -15.47
C GLY A 99 -0.22 0.50 -16.44
N VAL A 100 0.02 1.72 -15.95
CA VAL A 100 0.54 2.84 -16.77
C VAL A 100 1.92 2.52 -17.35
N VAL A 101 2.82 1.94 -16.56
CA VAL A 101 4.17 1.58 -17.04
C VAL A 101 4.06 0.51 -18.12
N ALA A 102 3.22 -0.51 -17.95
CA ALA A 102 3.00 -1.55 -18.95
C ALA A 102 2.49 -0.98 -20.29
N GLU A 103 1.52 -0.06 -20.26
CA GLU A 103 1.08 0.63 -21.48
C GLU A 103 2.18 1.55 -22.07
N GLY A 104 2.99 2.16 -21.22
CA GLY A 104 4.16 2.95 -21.61
C GLY A 104 5.21 2.13 -22.35
N VAL A 105 5.48 0.89 -21.90
CA VAL A 105 6.36 -0.07 -22.58
C VAL A 105 5.84 -0.38 -23.98
N ARG A 106 4.55 -0.75 -24.11
CA ARG A 106 3.93 -1.01 -25.42
C ARG A 106 4.00 0.20 -26.35
N LEU A 107 3.90 1.41 -25.83
CA LEU A 107 4.10 2.63 -26.60
C LEU A 107 5.55 2.77 -27.06
N GLY A 108 6.52 2.56 -26.17
CA GLY A 108 7.95 2.59 -26.50
C GLY A 108 8.34 1.61 -27.61
N GLU A 109 7.80 0.38 -27.57
CA GLU A 109 8.00 -0.62 -28.61
C GLU A 109 7.52 -0.14 -29.98
N ARG A 110 6.33 0.47 -30.05
CA ARG A 110 5.80 1.06 -31.30
C ARG A 110 6.63 2.24 -31.81
N LEU A 111 7.36 2.90 -30.90
CA LEU A 111 8.32 3.96 -31.23
C LEU A 111 9.72 3.41 -31.56
N GLY A 112 9.91 2.09 -31.52
CA GLY A 112 11.17 1.43 -31.85
C GLY A 112 12.21 1.43 -30.73
N ILE A 113 11.79 1.60 -29.47
CA ILE A 113 12.66 1.55 -28.29
C ILE A 113 12.43 0.22 -27.57
N ASP A 114 13.49 -0.53 -27.31
CA ASP A 114 13.39 -1.77 -26.55
C ASP A 114 13.06 -1.49 -25.07
N GLU A 115 12.36 -2.44 -24.44
CA GLU A 115 11.86 -2.29 -23.07
C GLU A 115 12.97 -1.99 -22.06
N ALA A 116 14.11 -2.69 -22.12
CA ALA A 116 15.20 -2.52 -21.16
C ALA A 116 15.81 -1.11 -21.23
N THR A 117 16.04 -0.60 -22.44
CA THR A 117 16.49 0.78 -22.67
C THR A 117 15.46 1.77 -22.15
N LEU A 118 14.18 1.56 -22.44
CA LEU A 118 13.10 2.45 -22.00
C LEU A 118 12.98 2.50 -20.48
N LEU A 119 12.93 1.34 -19.82
CA LEU A 119 12.81 1.23 -18.36
C LEU A 119 14.00 1.92 -17.68
N THR A 120 15.22 1.72 -18.19
CA THR A 120 16.41 2.40 -17.69
C THR A 120 16.26 3.92 -17.82
N ALA A 121 15.93 4.43 -19.01
CA ALA A 121 15.81 5.87 -19.26
C ALA A 121 14.72 6.52 -18.40
N LEU A 122 13.55 5.89 -18.26
CA LEU A 122 12.40 6.48 -17.55
C LEU A 122 12.65 6.60 -16.04
N THR A 123 13.51 5.78 -15.44
CA THR A 123 13.88 5.92 -14.01
C THR A 123 14.65 7.22 -13.71
N HIS A 124 15.24 7.85 -14.73
CA HIS A 124 15.92 9.14 -14.62
C HIS A 124 15.05 10.33 -15.05
N GLY A 125 13.84 10.09 -15.58
CA GLY A 125 12.93 11.12 -16.05
C GLY A 125 11.84 11.47 -15.03
N SER A 126 11.01 12.47 -15.37
CA SER A 126 9.87 12.90 -14.54
C SER A 126 8.78 11.83 -14.36
N ALA A 127 8.85 10.73 -15.11
CA ALA A 127 7.97 9.57 -14.96
C ALA A 127 8.41 8.61 -13.83
N ALA A 128 9.55 8.85 -13.19
CA ALA A 128 10.08 8.01 -12.13
C ALA A 128 9.06 7.77 -11.01
N SER A 129 8.90 6.50 -10.63
CA SER A 129 8.01 6.07 -9.55
C SER A 129 8.56 4.79 -8.91
N ARG A 130 8.07 4.44 -7.71
CA ARG A 130 8.46 3.20 -7.03
C ARG A 130 8.04 1.95 -7.82
N ALA A 131 6.88 2.00 -8.49
CA ALA A 131 6.44 0.95 -9.40
C ALA A 131 7.41 0.77 -10.57
N LEU A 132 7.75 1.86 -11.27
CA LEU A 132 8.71 1.82 -12.38
C LEU A 132 10.08 1.30 -11.93
N GLY A 133 10.58 1.74 -10.78
CA GLY A 133 11.86 1.24 -10.25
C GLY A 133 11.84 -0.27 -9.99
N GLY A 134 10.73 -0.81 -9.47
CA GLY A 134 10.55 -2.25 -9.29
C GLY A 134 10.49 -3.03 -10.61
N ILE A 135 9.81 -2.47 -11.62
CA ILE A 135 9.72 -3.04 -12.97
C ILE A 135 11.09 -3.02 -13.65
N ALA A 136 11.79 -1.89 -13.61
CA ALA A 136 13.14 -1.74 -14.16
C ALA A 136 14.14 -2.71 -13.52
N ALA A 137 14.07 -2.91 -12.20
CA ALA A 137 14.91 -3.89 -11.49
C ALA A 137 14.59 -5.35 -11.89
N THR A 138 13.39 -5.60 -12.42
CA THR A 138 12.99 -6.92 -12.95
C THR A 138 13.36 -7.07 -14.42
N GLY A 139 13.50 -5.95 -15.14
CA GLY A 139 13.85 -5.89 -16.55
C GLY A 139 12.68 -6.12 -17.50
N SER A 140 11.47 -6.38 -16.99
CA SER A 140 10.25 -6.56 -17.78
C SER A 140 9.00 -6.23 -16.95
N ALA A 141 8.06 -5.50 -17.55
CA ALA A 141 6.76 -5.17 -16.98
C ALA A 141 5.89 -6.42 -16.79
N ASP A 142 5.82 -7.29 -17.80
CA ASP A 142 5.02 -8.52 -17.73
C ASP A 142 5.56 -9.47 -16.64
N ALA A 143 6.88 -9.67 -16.59
CA ALA A 143 7.50 -10.50 -15.54
C ALA A 143 7.31 -9.89 -14.13
N PHE A 144 7.30 -8.55 -14.03
CA PHE A 144 7.00 -7.88 -12.78
C PHE A 144 5.55 -8.14 -12.35
N ILE A 145 4.58 -7.97 -13.26
CA ILE A 145 3.15 -8.20 -13.03
C ILE A 145 2.91 -9.64 -12.58
N GLU A 146 3.48 -10.63 -13.27
CA GLU A 146 3.37 -12.04 -12.90
C GLU A 146 3.87 -12.29 -11.47
N ARG A 147 5.02 -11.73 -11.10
CA ARG A 147 5.62 -11.89 -9.77
C ARG A 147 4.77 -11.28 -8.65
N VAL A 148 4.12 -10.16 -8.90
CA VAL A 148 3.35 -9.41 -7.87
C VAL A 148 1.85 -9.68 -7.91
N GLY A 149 1.37 -10.44 -8.90
CA GLY A 149 -0.05 -10.58 -9.24
C GLY A 149 -0.93 -11.05 -8.08
N GLU A 150 -0.48 -12.02 -7.29
CA GLU A 150 -1.26 -12.50 -6.12
C GLU A 150 -1.45 -11.38 -5.07
N PHE A 151 -0.37 -10.67 -4.74
CA PHE A 151 -0.39 -9.60 -3.74
C PHE A 151 -1.21 -8.40 -4.21
N ILE A 152 -1.01 -7.98 -5.46
CA ILE A 152 -1.77 -6.88 -6.06
C ILE A 152 -3.23 -7.26 -6.20
N GLY A 153 -3.54 -8.47 -6.67
CA GLY A 153 -4.92 -8.94 -6.80
C GLY A 153 -5.68 -8.90 -5.47
N LYS A 154 -5.04 -9.35 -4.38
CA LYS A 154 -5.61 -9.25 -3.02
C LYS A 154 -5.88 -7.79 -2.63
N ASP A 155 -4.87 -6.92 -2.76
CA ASP A 155 -5.01 -5.52 -2.32
C ASP A 155 -6.03 -4.75 -3.18
N VAL A 156 -6.07 -4.99 -4.48
CA VAL A 156 -7.07 -4.42 -5.40
C VAL A 156 -8.48 -4.90 -5.05
N ALA A 157 -8.65 -6.17 -4.66
CA ALA A 157 -9.94 -6.66 -4.20
C ALA A 157 -10.43 -5.91 -2.94
N VAL A 158 -9.53 -5.63 -1.98
CA VAL A 158 -9.87 -4.84 -0.78
C VAL A 158 -10.20 -3.39 -1.14
N VAL A 159 -9.45 -2.78 -2.07
CA VAL A 159 -9.72 -1.43 -2.58
C VAL A 159 -11.11 -1.35 -3.21
N ARG A 160 -11.43 -2.30 -4.11
CA ARG A 160 -12.76 -2.38 -4.77
C ARG A 160 -13.88 -2.58 -3.75
N GLY A 161 -13.70 -3.48 -2.78
CA GLY A 161 -14.66 -3.70 -1.71
C GLY A 161 -14.91 -2.43 -0.88
N THR A 162 -13.84 -1.73 -0.50
CA THR A 162 -13.92 -0.49 0.28
C THR A 162 -14.56 0.65 -0.51
N ALA A 163 -14.26 0.79 -1.80
CA ALA A 163 -14.89 1.79 -2.65
C ALA A 163 -16.42 1.56 -2.77
N SER A 164 -16.82 0.30 -2.94
CA SER A 164 -18.24 -0.09 -2.95
C SER A 164 -18.95 0.25 -1.64
N GLU A 165 -18.32 0.05 -0.48
CA GLU A 165 -18.88 0.44 0.83
C GLU A 165 -19.12 1.95 0.95
N LEU A 166 -18.34 2.76 0.23
CA LEU A 166 -18.45 4.22 0.20
C LEU A 166 -19.42 4.72 -0.88
N ASN A 167 -20.11 3.82 -1.60
CA ASN A 167 -20.92 4.14 -2.78
C ASN A 167 -20.15 4.95 -3.84
N SER A 168 -18.85 4.70 -3.97
CA SER A 168 -17.96 5.36 -4.92
C SER A 168 -17.42 4.35 -5.93
N ASP A 169 -17.18 4.79 -7.16
CA ASP A 169 -16.34 4.06 -8.11
C ASP A 169 -14.86 4.43 -7.94
N LEU A 170 -13.97 3.69 -8.60
CA LEU A 170 -12.53 3.99 -8.67
C LEU A 170 -12.20 4.93 -9.85
N GLY A 171 -13.21 5.38 -10.59
CA GLY A 171 -13.10 6.27 -11.74
C GLY A 171 -12.09 5.77 -12.76
N ARG A 172 -11.14 6.64 -13.11
CA ARG A 172 -10.07 6.34 -14.07
C ARG A 172 -9.06 5.30 -13.56
N LEU A 173 -9.01 5.03 -12.25
CA LEU A 173 -8.10 4.03 -11.72
C LEU A 173 -8.54 2.61 -12.14
N GLU A 174 -9.83 2.36 -12.33
CA GLU A 174 -10.35 1.01 -12.60
C GLU A 174 -9.65 0.34 -13.81
N GLY A 175 -9.56 1.04 -14.94
CA GLY A 175 -8.90 0.52 -16.13
C GLY A 175 -7.39 0.31 -15.96
N LEU A 176 -6.74 1.12 -15.12
CA LEU A 176 -5.31 1.00 -14.84
C LEU A 176 -5.01 -0.14 -13.87
N LEU A 177 -5.89 -0.39 -12.91
CA LEU A 177 -5.82 -1.54 -12.01
C LEU A 177 -6.00 -2.86 -12.78
N ASP A 178 -6.92 -2.88 -13.74
CA ASP A 178 -7.10 -3.99 -14.65
C ASP A 178 -5.84 -4.30 -15.46
N ALA A 179 -5.16 -3.26 -15.97
CA ALA A 179 -3.91 -3.44 -16.72
C ALA A 179 -2.74 -3.95 -15.86
N ALA A 180 -2.82 -3.82 -14.54
CA ALA A 180 -1.82 -4.32 -13.59
C ALA A 180 -2.11 -5.72 -13.06
N THR A 181 -3.25 -6.32 -13.45
CA THR A 181 -3.73 -7.61 -12.92
C THR A 181 -4.12 -8.61 -14.01
N LYS A 182 -3.97 -8.26 -15.29
CA LYS A 182 -4.16 -9.11 -16.47
C LYS A 182 -2.81 -9.46 -17.06
#